data_AF-A0A922M9F8-F1
#
_entry.id   AF-A0A922M9F8-F1
#
_cell.length_a   1.000
_cell.length_b   1.000
_cell.length_c   1.000
_cell.angle_alpha   90.00
_cell.angle_beta   90.00
_cell.angle_gamma   90.00
#
_symmetry.space_group_name_H-M   'P 1'
#
loop_
_entity.id
_entity.type
_entity.pdbx_description
1 polymer ?
#
loop_
_entity_poly.entity_id
_entity_poly.type
_entity_poly.pdbx_seq_one_letter_code
_entity_poly.pdbx_strand_id
1 'polypeptide(L)'
;MSEALENMAGSLARNVVPSMWSSKAYPSLKPLAAWVKDLCLRVAFMQEWAAQGIPKVFWISGFYFPQAFLTGALQNYARKHVIAIDTIAYAFE
;
A
#
# COMPACT_ATOMS: atom_id res chain seq x y z
N MET A 1 14.50 -12.97 27.60
CA MET A 1 13.93 -12.64 26.28
C MET A 1 12.67 -11.82 26.55
N SER A 2 12.34 -10.80 25.74
CA SER A 2 11.14 -9.99 26.03
C SER A 2 9.88 -10.67 25.49
N GLU A 3 8.76 -10.48 26.17
CA GLU A 3 7.46 -11.04 25.77
C GLU A 3 7.09 -10.69 24.31
N ALA A 4 7.35 -9.45 23.90
CA ALA A 4 7.14 -9.01 22.53
C ALA A 4 7.94 -9.83 21.50
N LEU A 5 9.21 -10.14 21.81
CA LEU A 5 10.06 -10.93 20.93
C LEU A 5 9.66 -12.42 20.92
N GLU A 6 9.23 -12.96 22.05
CA GLU A 6 8.70 -14.33 22.14
C GLU A 6 7.41 -14.49 21.31
N ASN A 7 6.48 -13.53 21.43
CA ASN A 7 5.25 -13.52 20.63
C ASN A 7 5.51 -13.37 19.12
N MET A 8 6.50 -12.54 18.76
CA MET A 8 6.96 -12.42 17.38
C MET A 8 7.52 -13.76 16.88
N ALA A 9 8.45 -14.37 17.62
CA ALA A 9 9.06 -15.66 17.26
C ALA A 9 8.00 -16.77 17.10
N GLY A 10 7.03 -16.85 18.02
CA GLY A 10 5.92 -17.80 17.94
C GLY A 10 4.99 -17.55 16.76
N SER A 11 4.85 -16.30 16.29
CA SER A 11 4.09 -16.00 15.06
C SER A 11 4.87 -16.45 13.81
N LEU A 12 6.17 -16.15 13.76
CA LEU A 12 7.05 -16.55 12.67
C LEU A 12 7.10 -18.07 12.50
N ALA A 13 7.26 -18.81 13.60
CA ALA A 13 7.28 -20.28 13.61
C ALA A 13 5.97 -20.91 13.09
N ARG A 14 4.84 -20.20 13.23
CA ARG A 14 3.51 -20.64 12.76
C ARG A 14 3.12 -20.11 11.39
N ASN A 15 4.06 -19.48 10.66
CA ASN A 15 3.78 -18.85 9.35
C ASN A 15 2.69 -17.75 9.42
N VAL A 16 2.64 -17.02 10.54
CA VAL A 16 1.72 -15.90 10.79
C VAL A 16 2.51 -14.60 10.85
N VAL A 17 1.97 -13.53 10.25
CA VAL A 17 2.57 -12.20 10.33
C VAL A 17 2.48 -11.69 11.78
N PRO A 18 3.59 -11.30 12.42
CA PRO A 18 3.56 -10.73 13.76
C PRO A 18 2.63 -9.51 13.85
N SER A 19 1.85 -9.43 14.93
CA SER A 19 0.90 -8.32 15.16
C SER A 19 1.58 -6.94 15.18
N MET A 20 2.80 -6.87 15.73
CA MET A 20 3.60 -5.65 15.72
C MET A 20 3.96 -5.17 14.30
N TRP A 21 4.07 -6.07 13.33
CA TRP A 21 4.31 -5.71 11.92
C TRP A 21 3.01 -5.35 11.23
N SER A 22 1.97 -6.18 11.37
CA SER A 22 0.67 -5.95 10.73
C SER A 22 0.02 -4.63 11.19
N SER A 23 0.24 -4.22 12.44
CA SER A 23 -0.26 -2.94 12.98
C SER A 23 0.33 -1.69 12.29
N LYS A 24 1.41 -1.85 11.53
CA LYS A 24 2.11 -0.79 10.79
C LYS A 24 2.14 -1.04 9.28
N ALA A 25 1.49 -2.10 8.83
CA ALA A 25 1.49 -2.53 7.44
C ALA A 25 0.10 -2.44 6.80
N TYR A 26 0.04 -2.67 5.50
CA TYR A 26 -1.22 -2.75 4.77
C TYR A 26 -2.07 -3.93 5.29
N PRO A 27 -3.40 -3.80 5.35
CA PRO A 27 -4.29 -4.88 5.74
C PRO A 27 -4.08 -6.12 4.85
N SER A 28 -3.94 -7.29 5.47
CA SER A 28 -3.72 -8.54 4.75
C SER A 28 -4.12 -9.73 5.60
N LEU A 29 -4.67 -10.76 4.95
CA LEU A 29 -4.94 -12.08 5.54
C LEU A 29 -3.95 -13.13 5.02
N LYS A 30 -2.89 -12.72 4.32
CA LYS A 30 -1.88 -13.64 3.77
C LYS A 30 -1.07 -14.29 4.89
N PRO A 31 -0.71 -15.58 4.78
CA PRO A 31 0.29 -16.18 5.65
C PRO A 31 1.65 -15.52 5.43
N LEU A 32 2.54 -15.62 6.42
CA LEU A 32 3.83 -14.90 6.44
C LEU A 32 4.62 -15.04 5.14
N ALA A 33 4.79 -16.26 4.61
CA ALA A 33 5.56 -16.49 3.39
C ALA A 33 4.99 -15.71 2.18
N ALA A 34 3.66 -15.73 2.01
CA ALA A 34 2.99 -15.01 0.94
C ALA A 34 2.97 -13.49 1.20
N TRP A 35 2.88 -13.07 2.46
CA TRP A 35 2.91 -11.68 2.87
C TRP A 35 4.27 -11.03 2.61
N VAL A 36 5.38 -11.70 2.92
CA VAL A 36 6.74 -11.18 2.64
C VAL A 36 6.92 -10.99 1.13
N LYS A 37 6.50 -11.96 0.31
CA LYS A 37 6.56 -11.83 -1.15
C LYS A 37 5.75 -10.62 -1.64
N ASP A 38 4.54 -10.43 -1.11
CA ASP A 38 3.68 -9.28 -1.44
C ASP A 38 4.33 -7.96 -1.02
N LEU A 39 4.94 -7.90 0.17
CA LEU A 39 5.65 -6.73 0.66
C LEU A 39 6.83 -6.37 -0.26
N CYS A 40 7.65 -7.35 -0.66
CA CYS A 40 8.75 -7.12 -1.59
C CYS A 40 8.26 -6.55 -2.92
N LEU A 41 7.16 -7.08 -3.48
CA LEU A 41 6.57 -6.55 -4.71
C LEU A 41 6.09 -5.10 -4.55
N ARG A 42 5.46 -4.76 -3.42
CA ARG A 42 5.02 -3.37 -3.14
C ARG A 42 6.20 -2.43 -3.04
N VAL A 43 7.25 -2.81 -2.33
CA VAL A 43 8.47 -2.00 -2.19
C VAL A 43 9.14 -1.81 -3.55
N ALA A 44 9.27 -2.88 -4.34
CA ALA A 44 9.82 -2.81 -5.69
C ALA A 44 9.02 -1.86 -6.59
N PHE A 45 7.69 -1.92 -6.56
CA PHE A 45 6.82 -0.99 -7.30
C PHE A 45 7.07 0.48 -6.93
N MET A 46 7.20 0.80 -5.63
CA MET A 46 7.48 2.17 -5.18
C MET A 46 8.90 2.62 -5.56
N GLN A 47 9.88 1.71 -5.47
CA GLN A 47 11.27 1.99 -5.87
C GLN A 47 11.38 2.25 -7.37
N GLU A 48 10.71 1.46 -8.19
CA GLU A 48 10.69 1.63 -9.64
C GLU A 48 10.00 2.94 -10.03
N TRP A 49 8.87 3.28 -9.40
CA TRP A 49 8.25 4.60 -9.57
C TRP A 49 9.22 5.73 -9.20
N ALA A 50 9.89 5.65 -8.05
CA ALA A 50 10.85 6.68 -7.65
C ALA A 50 12.03 6.82 -8.62
N ALA A 51 12.53 5.71 -9.18
CA ALA A 51 13.69 5.71 -10.05
C ALA A 51 13.38 6.06 -11.52
N GLN A 52 12.24 5.60 -12.05
CA GLN A 52 11.88 5.70 -13.47
C GLN A 52 10.79 6.75 -13.75
N GLY A 53 10.20 7.33 -12.70
CA GLY A 53 9.10 8.28 -12.83
C GLY A 53 7.74 7.59 -12.92
N ILE A 54 6.72 8.39 -13.26
CA ILE A 54 5.29 8.00 -13.18
C ILE A 54 5.01 6.76 -14.05
N PRO A 55 4.53 5.64 -13.48
CA PRO A 55 4.22 4.44 -14.25
C PRO A 55 2.98 4.67 -15.14
N LYS A 56 2.89 3.92 -16.24
CA LYS A 56 1.72 3.95 -17.13
C LYS A 56 0.46 3.40 -16.47
N VAL A 57 0.61 2.44 -15.55
CA VAL A 57 -0.47 1.81 -14.80
C VAL A 57 -0.05 1.72 -13.34
N PHE A 58 -0.92 2.18 -12.44
CA PHE A 58 -0.68 2.09 -11.00
C PHE A 58 -1.28 0.82 -10.41
N TRP A 59 -0.52 0.10 -9.58
CA TRP A 59 -1.04 -1.00 -8.79
C TRP A 59 -1.81 -0.45 -7.56
N ILE A 60 -3.08 -0.11 -7.75
CA ILE A 60 -3.89 0.60 -6.74
C ILE A 60 -3.96 -0.16 -5.40
N SER A 61 -4.16 -1.48 -5.41
CA SER A 61 -4.19 -2.29 -4.19
C SER A 61 -2.80 -2.45 -3.53
N GLY A 62 -1.74 -2.03 -4.22
CA GLY A 62 -0.36 -2.00 -3.73
C GLY A 62 -0.10 -0.87 -2.72
N PHE A 63 -0.92 0.18 -2.73
CA PHE A 63 -0.81 1.28 -1.77
C PHE A 63 -1.27 0.90 -0.36
N TYR A 64 -0.66 1.53 0.65
CA TYR A 64 -1.12 1.46 2.03
C TYR A 64 -2.48 2.17 2.21
N PHE A 65 -2.64 3.35 1.59
CA PHE A 65 -3.85 4.14 1.64
C PHE A 65 -4.27 4.64 0.24
N PRO A 66 -4.97 3.81 -0.55
CA PRO A 66 -5.32 4.12 -1.94
C PRO A 66 -6.17 5.39 -2.10
N GLN A 67 -7.01 5.71 -1.10
CA GLN A 67 -7.89 6.87 -1.15
C GLN A 67 -7.12 8.19 -1.28
N ALA A 68 -6.00 8.35 -0.56
CA ALA A 68 -5.17 9.55 -0.69
C ALA A 68 -4.59 9.71 -2.09
N PHE A 69 -4.20 8.60 -2.73
CA PHE A 69 -3.71 8.62 -4.10
C PHE A 69 -4.80 9.08 -5.08
N LEU A 70 -6.02 8.53 -4.97
CA LEU A 70 -7.16 8.92 -5.80
C LEU A 70 -7.54 10.39 -5.59
N THR A 71 -7.58 10.86 -4.35
CA THR A 71 -7.80 12.29 -4.06
C THR A 71 -6.71 13.15 -4.70
N GLY A 72 -5.44 12.73 -4.62
CA GLY A 72 -4.33 13.44 -5.28
C GLY A 72 -4.46 13.48 -6.80
N ALA A 73 -4.95 12.41 -7.43
CA ALA A 73 -5.22 12.38 -8.85
C ALA A 73 -6.37 13.32 -9.25
N LEU A 74 -7.48 13.36 -8.48
CA LEU A 74 -8.54 14.36 -8.65
C LEU A 74 -8.01 15.79 -8.49
N GLN A 75 -7.17 16.06 -7.48
CA GLN A 75 -6.53 17.37 -7.28
C GLN A 75 -5.68 17.78 -8.48
N ASN A 76 -4.88 16.86 -9.03
CA ASN A 76 -4.05 17.12 -10.20
C ASN A 76 -4.90 17.45 -11.43
N TYR A 77 -6.02 16.74 -11.63
CA TYR A 77 -6.98 17.03 -12.69
C TYR A 77 -7.64 18.41 -12.50
N ALA A 78 -8.20 18.67 -11.32
CA ALA A 78 -8.85 19.93 -10.98
C ALA A 78 -7.94 21.14 -11.22
N ARG A 79 -6.69 21.06 -10.77
CA ARG A 79 -5.67 22.11 -10.97
C ARG A 79 -5.34 22.32 -12.44
N LYS A 80 -5.18 21.24 -13.21
CA LYS A 80 -4.88 21.32 -14.65
C LYS A 80 -6.01 22.00 -15.44
N HIS A 81 -7.26 21.79 -15.03
CA HIS A 81 -8.44 22.32 -15.72
C HIS A 81 -9.00 23.60 -15.09
N VAL A 82 -8.41 24.10 -14.00
CA VAL A 82 -8.85 25.30 -13.27
C VAL A 82 -10.34 25.20 -12.88
N ILE A 83 -10.71 24.05 -12.31
CA ILE A 83 -12.05 23.76 -11.79
C ILE A 83 -11.95 23.38 -10.32
N ALA A 84 -13.06 23.54 -9.59
CA ALA A 84 -13.13 23.15 -8.19
C ALA A 84 -13.15 21.61 -8.05
N ILE A 85 -12.48 21.06 -7.04
CA ILE A 85 -12.35 19.60 -6.89
C ILE A 85 -13.67 18.91 -6.54
N ASP A 86 -14.57 19.63 -5.87
CA ASP A 86 -15.91 19.16 -5.46
C ASP A 86 -16.88 19.04 -6.65
N THR A 87 -16.53 19.55 -7.84
CA THR A 87 -17.36 19.44 -9.04
C THR A 87 -16.98 18.26 -9.94
N ILE A 88 -15.98 17.46 -9.55
CA ILE A 88 -15.50 16.31 -10.32
C ILE A 88 -15.56 15.01 -9.51
N ALA A 89 -15.79 13.90 -10.21
CA ALA A 89 -15.80 12.56 -9.64
C ALA A 89 -15.29 11.53 -10.65
N TYR A 90 -14.89 10.36 -10.16
CA TYR A 90 -14.62 9.21 -11.01
C TYR A 90 -15.92 8.63 -11.56
N ALA A 91 -15.93 8.31 -12.85
CA ALA A 91 -16.95 7.50 -13.51
C ALA A 91 -16.35 6.14 -13.90
N PHE A 92 -17.18 5.10 -13.93
CA PHE A 92 -16.79 3.74 -14.25
C PHE A 92 -17.69 3.20 -15.38
N GLU A 93 -17.11 2.39 -16.26
CA GLU A 93 -17.80 1.65 -17.33
C GLU A 93 -18.12 0.21 -16.89
#